data_AF-A0A084QSY7-F1
#
_entry.id   AF-A0A084QSY7-F1
#
_cell.length_a   1.000
_cell.length_b   1.000
_cell.length_c   1.000
_cell.angle_alpha   90.00
_cell.angle_beta   90.00
_cell.angle_gamma   90.00
#
_symmetry.space_group_name_H-M   'P 1'
#
loop_
_entity.id
_entity.type
_entity.pdbx_description
1 polymer ?
#
loop_
_entity_poly.entity_id
_entity_poly.type
_entity_poly.pdbx_seq_one_letter_code
_entity_poly.pdbx_strand_id
1 'polypeptide(L)'
;MFKLRYSFVPRPFVRFVRRRLVLTLVVLALCAVLLLSTSTSVLVSSLESSWLASKSPVEITPSGSISRPDRQQLPPPPRQENDTYAGSSWWADARWRSTAFSSTLTLDDDRALLPPLPARPTIYCYYDATNETPQDELEAERALLLTWRRAWWASGFRPVIIGAAEATAHPLYSRVQTLDVDLGLKVDLLRWLAWDVAGGGLLTQYTLLPMVSAVDKLPPQLRKGNFSGVLRWDELRDGLLAANAVTLRATLQVLVNSSELKNAANIMSLLPDDSIQADSAHSSLAYYHTAVLEKRYGKVAKLVQQHRVEGLRSLNHLINAHLHIVWQNRFPLGIEVLKPLPGHTTAMVNGTLNFAKLLATCPETPLPSSCPPNLPQCVPCVPLSRGMSISTPRWYRNSTRVFTLGTVPHPWTLALVHNSRQDFDIGWIVRESPRDPWLAALTQSISGSGVSGAPRVIRLKQAVADTYTQRATLWFTAEVGVPDDLDWYFGFAIPKKLSKYGMSQSPVPADRLVKIESKKKSSIEAEPSDDDVAKEVQLLARAKHMTAQVGHAAEVRLRASLEAWNMADTEAWKFVKAYQARRTMERVEWETSEARFLDGAGLERA
;
A
#
# COMPACT_ATOMS: atom_id res chain seq x y z
N MET A 1 11.05 19.91 81.22
CA MET A 1 10.91 18.44 81.07
C MET A 1 10.27 18.18 79.72
N PHE A 2 10.81 17.49 78.71
CA PHE A 2 11.98 16.62 78.55
C PHE A 2 12.57 16.89 77.13
N LYS A 3 13.91 16.91 77.02
CA LYS A 3 14.68 16.83 75.76
C LYS A 3 14.98 15.37 75.46
N LEU A 4 15.06 14.99 74.18
CA LEU A 4 15.96 13.96 73.61
C LEU A 4 15.92 14.09 72.08
N ARG A 5 16.97 13.89 71.28
CA ARG A 5 18.42 14.09 71.36
C ARG A 5 18.89 13.70 69.95
N TYR A 6 19.53 14.61 69.21
CA TYR A 6 20.38 14.23 68.08
C TYR A 6 21.78 13.93 68.62
N SER A 7 22.36 12.81 68.22
CA SER A 7 23.80 12.56 68.33
C SER A 7 24.32 12.04 66.99
N PHE A 8 25.14 12.86 66.36
CA PHE A 8 26.05 12.53 65.26
C PHE A 8 27.39 12.10 65.85
N VAL A 9 27.95 10.98 65.36
CA VAL A 9 29.41 10.77 65.27
C VAL A 9 29.71 10.01 63.98
N PRO A 10 30.70 10.44 63.17
CA PRO A 10 31.06 9.84 61.89
C PRO A 10 32.28 8.89 62.00
N ARG A 11 32.52 8.04 60.98
CA ARG A 11 33.83 7.48 60.56
C ARG A 11 33.74 6.75 59.19
N PRO A 12 34.86 6.42 58.50
CA PRO A 12 35.07 6.74 57.09
C PRO A 12 35.35 5.53 56.16
N PHE A 13 34.94 5.59 54.89
CA PHE A 13 35.35 4.62 53.85
C PHE A 13 35.46 5.28 52.48
N VAL A 14 36.63 5.82 52.10
CA VAL A 14 36.83 6.37 50.74
C VAL A 14 38.13 5.92 50.05
N ARG A 15 39.06 5.23 50.73
CA ARG A 15 40.37 4.89 50.11
C ARG A 15 40.44 3.55 49.37
N PHE A 16 39.47 2.65 49.51
CA PHE A 16 39.55 1.30 48.91
C PHE A 16 38.95 1.18 47.49
N VAL A 17 38.09 2.12 47.08
CA VAL A 17 37.37 2.04 45.80
C VAL A 17 38.22 2.52 44.60
N ARG A 18 39.17 3.45 44.84
CA ARG A 18 39.92 4.11 43.75
C ARG A 18 40.91 3.19 43.03
N ARG A 19 41.48 2.19 43.72
CA ARG A 19 42.44 1.23 43.09
C ARG A 19 41.74 0.20 42.20
N ARG A 20 40.52 -0.23 42.53
CA ARG A 20 39.75 -1.18 41.70
C ARG A 20 39.20 -0.54 40.43
N LEU A 21 38.89 0.76 40.47
CA LEU A 21 38.41 1.51 39.30
C LEU A 21 39.50 1.76 38.26
N VAL A 22 40.74 2.00 38.70
CA VAL A 22 41.88 2.15 37.77
C VAL A 22 42.21 0.80 37.12
N LEU A 23 42.20 -0.30 37.88
CA LEU A 23 42.49 -1.62 37.34
C LEU A 23 41.45 -2.07 36.29
N THR A 24 40.17 -1.79 36.53
CA THR A 24 39.08 -2.11 35.58
C THR A 24 39.17 -1.30 34.30
N LEU A 25 39.53 -0.01 34.37
CA LEU A 25 39.76 0.82 33.18
C LEU A 25 40.97 0.36 32.35
N VAL A 26 42.05 -0.08 33.00
CA VAL A 26 43.23 -0.61 32.30
C VAL A 26 42.91 -1.94 31.60
N VAL A 27 42.13 -2.82 32.23
CA VAL A 27 41.68 -4.08 31.62
C VAL A 27 40.75 -3.83 30.44
N LEU A 28 39.82 -2.88 30.55
CA LEU A 28 38.94 -2.49 29.44
C LEU A 28 39.72 -1.89 28.26
N ALA A 29 40.74 -1.08 28.53
CA ALA A 29 41.62 -0.53 27.50
C ALA A 29 42.44 -1.63 26.79
N LEU A 30 42.97 -2.61 27.53
CA LEU A 30 43.68 -3.75 26.95
C LEU A 30 42.75 -4.66 26.13
N CYS A 31 41.52 -4.90 26.58
CA CYS A 31 40.51 -5.62 25.81
C CYS A 31 40.12 -4.87 24.52
N ALA A 32 40.01 -3.54 24.56
CA ALA A 32 39.74 -2.73 23.36
C ALA A 32 40.90 -2.82 22.35
N VAL A 33 42.15 -2.78 22.80
CA VAL A 33 43.34 -2.93 21.94
C VAL A 33 43.41 -4.33 21.32
N LEU A 34 43.07 -5.38 22.07
CA LEU A 34 43.01 -6.77 21.56
C LEU A 34 41.86 -6.99 20.56
N LEU A 35 40.71 -6.34 20.76
CA LEU A 35 39.60 -6.39 19.81
C LEU A 35 39.93 -5.62 18.53
N LEU A 36 40.62 -4.49 18.63
CA LEU A 36 41.09 -3.73 17.47
C LEU A 36 42.17 -4.48 16.68
N SER A 37 43.10 -5.17 17.34
CA SER A 37 44.17 -5.95 16.68
C SER A 37 43.69 -7.26 16.05
N THR A 38 42.59 -7.85 16.53
CA THR A 38 41.96 -9.02 15.89
C THR A 38 41.02 -8.64 14.74
N SER A 39 40.55 -7.39 14.68
CA SER A 39 39.78 -6.88 13.53
C SER A 39 40.62 -6.39 12.35
N THR A 40 41.94 -6.17 12.52
CA THR A 40 42.84 -5.76 11.42
C THR A 40 43.46 -6.93 10.65
N SER A 41 43.38 -8.17 11.13
CA SER A 41 43.89 -9.36 10.42
C SER A 41 42.88 -10.03 9.49
N VAL A 42 41.61 -9.59 9.47
CA VAL A 42 40.56 -10.11 8.56
C VAL A 42 40.18 -9.10 7.45
N LEU A 43 40.69 -7.87 7.50
CA LEU A 43 40.38 -6.82 6.50
C LEU A 43 41.54 -6.46 5.56
N VAL A 44 42.74 -7.01 5.73
CA VAL A 44 43.92 -6.65 4.88
C VAL A 44 44.09 -7.58 3.67
N SER A 45 43.40 -8.71 3.58
CA SER A 45 43.57 -9.66 2.44
C SER A 45 42.78 -9.30 1.17
N SER A 46 42.15 -8.12 1.07
CA SER A 46 41.38 -7.76 -0.14
C SER A 46 41.62 -6.36 -0.71
N LEU A 47 42.59 -5.60 -0.20
CA LEU A 47 42.82 -4.21 -0.64
C LEU A 47 44.23 -3.91 -1.19
N GLU A 48 45.08 -4.92 -1.44
CA GLU A 48 46.47 -4.71 -1.88
C GLU A 48 46.82 -5.11 -3.33
N SER A 49 45.83 -5.34 -4.19
CA SER A 49 46.09 -5.65 -5.61
C SER A 49 45.38 -4.70 -6.58
N SER A 50 45.69 -3.39 -6.53
CA SER A 50 45.42 -2.51 -7.70
C SER A 50 46.14 -1.17 -7.74
N TRP A 51 46.94 -0.79 -6.73
CA TRP A 51 47.54 0.56 -6.67
C TRP A 51 49.06 0.61 -6.74
N LEU A 52 49.71 -0.26 -7.52
CA LEU A 52 51.11 -0.07 -7.88
C LEU A 52 51.38 -0.59 -9.30
N ALA A 53 51.14 0.27 -10.30
CA ALA A 53 51.80 0.15 -11.59
C ALA A 53 51.95 1.53 -12.26
N SER A 54 53.23 1.93 -12.36
CA SER A 54 53.81 2.82 -13.36
C SER A 54 53.44 4.31 -13.35
N LYS A 55 54.34 5.11 -12.76
CA LYS A 55 54.64 6.46 -13.25
C LYS A 55 55.64 6.33 -14.39
N SER A 56 55.31 6.85 -15.57
CA SER A 56 56.26 7.19 -16.63
C SER A 56 55.79 8.50 -17.28
N PRO A 57 56.69 9.39 -17.70
CA PRO A 57 56.32 10.69 -18.23
C PRO A 57 55.77 10.55 -19.64
N VAL A 58 54.62 11.19 -19.92
CA VAL A 58 54.01 11.22 -21.25
C VAL A 58 54.49 12.49 -21.97
N GLU A 59 55.27 12.31 -23.03
CA GLU A 59 55.45 13.31 -24.08
C GLU A 59 54.13 13.51 -24.84
N ILE A 60 53.74 14.77 -25.01
CA ILE A 60 52.52 15.15 -25.74
C ILE A 60 52.85 15.16 -27.23
N THR A 61 52.24 14.25 -27.99
CA THR A 61 52.08 14.38 -29.44
C THR A 61 50.58 14.28 -29.79
N PRO A 62 50.04 15.17 -30.66
CA PRO A 62 48.62 15.18 -30.98
C PRO A 62 48.35 14.48 -32.31
N SER A 63 47.70 13.31 -32.28
CA SER A 63 46.79 12.82 -33.33
C SER A 63 46.42 11.36 -33.09
N GLY A 64 45.12 11.08 -33.06
CA GLY A 64 44.59 9.71 -33.07
C GLY A 64 43.33 9.59 -32.23
N SER A 65 42.22 9.26 -32.88
CA SER A 65 40.90 8.98 -32.30
C SER A 65 40.98 8.10 -31.05
N ILE A 66 40.47 8.61 -29.93
CA ILE A 66 40.31 7.84 -28.69
C ILE A 66 39.14 6.86 -28.88
N SER A 67 39.45 5.65 -29.36
CA SER A 67 38.57 4.50 -29.21
C SER A 67 38.52 4.13 -27.72
N ARG A 68 37.31 4.15 -27.13
CA ARG A 68 37.11 3.67 -25.75
C ARG A 68 37.57 2.21 -25.68
N PRO A 69 38.30 1.79 -24.62
CA PRO A 69 38.58 0.37 -24.42
C PRO A 69 37.25 -0.36 -24.26
N ASP A 70 37.06 -1.40 -25.07
CA ASP A 70 35.86 -2.22 -25.10
C ASP A 70 35.70 -2.90 -23.73
N ARG A 71 34.87 -2.30 -22.87
CA ARG A 71 34.37 -2.99 -21.67
C ARG A 71 33.59 -4.17 -22.23
N GLN A 72 34.08 -5.39 -22.05
CA GLN A 72 33.26 -6.59 -22.28
C GLN A 72 31.92 -6.37 -21.56
N GLN A 73 30.88 -6.08 -22.35
CA GLN A 73 29.55 -5.85 -21.82
C GLN A 73 29.10 -7.21 -21.28
N LEU A 74 29.11 -7.35 -19.95
CA LEU A 74 28.43 -8.47 -19.31
C LEU A 74 27.01 -8.50 -19.87
N PRO A 75 26.49 -9.68 -20.27
CA PRO A 75 25.14 -9.76 -20.78
C PRO A 75 24.16 -9.28 -19.68
N PRO A 76 23.09 -8.56 -20.04
CA PRO A 76 22.09 -8.14 -19.08
C PRO A 76 21.50 -9.36 -18.36
N PRO A 77 21.08 -9.23 -17.09
CA PRO A 77 20.43 -10.33 -16.37
C PRO A 77 19.25 -10.88 -17.17
N PRO A 78 19.01 -12.20 -17.10
CA PRO A 78 17.91 -12.84 -17.83
C PRO A 78 16.57 -12.21 -17.46
N ARG A 79 15.65 -12.25 -18.42
CA ARG A 79 14.27 -11.79 -18.24
C ARG A 79 13.60 -12.60 -17.12
N GLN A 80 12.86 -11.91 -16.27
CA GLN A 80 12.03 -12.54 -15.24
C GLN A 80 10.60 -12.71 -15.76
N GLU A 81 9.83 -13.60 -15.14
CA GLU A 81 8.41 -13.71 -15.44
C GLU A 81 7.68 -12.39 -15.13
N ASN A 82 6.80 -11.98 -16.03
CA ASN A 82 5.98 -10.76 -15.93
C ASN A 82 6.83 -9.50 -15.62
N ASP A 83 7.96 -9.36 -16.33
CA ASP A 83 8.92 -8.26 -16.14
C ASP A 83 8.68 -7.04 -17.04
N THR A 84 7.60 -7.05 -17.83
CA THR A 84 7.17 -5.96 -18.71
C THR A 84 5.65 -5.77 -18.67
N TYR A 85 5.21 -4.51 -18.61
CA TYR A 85 3.78 -4.14 -18.71
C TYR A 85 3.62 -2.66 -19.06
N ALA A 86 2.62 -2.32 -19.86
CA ALA A 86 2.24 -0.93 -20.21
C ALA A 86 3.43 -0.04 -20.63
N GLY A 87 4.37 -0.58 -21.43
CA GLY A 87 5.54 0.16 -21.90
C GLY A 87 6.58 0.46 -20.80
N SER A 88 6.57 -0.29 -19.70
CA SER A 88 7.62 -0.30 -18.67
C SER A 88 8.20 -1.69 -18.52
N SER A 89 9.49 -1.75 -18.17
CA SER A 89 10.20 -2.99 -17.88
C SER A 89 10.91 -2.88 -16.54
N TRP A 90 11.04 -3.99 -15.82
CA TRP A 90 11.72 -4.01 -14.54
C TRP A 90 12.49 -5.30 -14.29
N TRP A 91 13.28 -5.28 -13.23
CA TRP A 91 13.95 -6.43 -12.66
C TRP A 91 13.80 -6.37 -11.14
N ALA A 92 13.29 -7.45 -10.57
CA ALA A 92 13.00 -7.57 -9.15
C ALA A 92 14.18 -8.23 -8.41
N ASP A 93 14.83 -7.48 -7.52
CA ASP A 93 15.99 -7.95 -6.74
C ASP A 93 16.05 -7.23 -5.38
N ALA A 94 16.48 -7.92 -4.33
CA ALA A 94 16.55 -7.39 -2.96
C ALA A 94 17.52 -6.19 -2.81
N ARG A 95 18.49 -6.04 -3.73
CA ARG A 95 19.48 -4.94 -3.77
C ARG A 95 18.90 -3.59 -4.21
N TRP A 96 17.61 -3.50 -4.49
CA TRP A 96 16.93 -2.24 -4.81
C TRP A 96 17.12 -1.14 -3.75
N ARG A 97 17.38 -1.49 -2.48
CA ARG A 97 17.64 -0.54 -1.38
C ARG A 97 19.07 0.00 -1.34
N SER A 98 20.04 -0.72 -1.90
CA SER A 98 21.46 -0.35 -1.91
C SER A 98 21.92 0.17 -3.26
N THR A 99 21.10 0.02 -4.30
CA THR A 99 21.44 0.39 -5.68
C THR A 99 20.64 1.60 -6.14
N ALA A 100 21.32 2.75 -6.27
CA ALA A 100 20.68 3.99 -6.67
C ALA A 100 20.13 3.90 -8.11
N PHE A 101 20.99 3.60 -9.08
CA PHE A 101 20.62 3.56 -10.49
C PHE A 101 20.35 2.14 -10.96
N SER A 102 19.20 1.93 -11.61
CA SER A 102 18.78 0.59 -12.04
C SER A 102 19.74 -0.04 -13.06
N SER A 103 20.33 0.78 -13.94
CA SER A 103 21.27 0.33 -14.97
C SER A 103 22.56 -0.27 -14.41
N THR A 104 22.93 0.02 -13.16
CA THR A 104 24.11 -0.58 -12.51
C THR A 104 24.01 -2.09 -12.36
N LEU A 105 22.80 -2.63 -12.16
CA LEU A 105 22.57 -4.07 -12.05
C LEU A 105 21.88 -4.66 -13.27
N THR A 106 21.00 -3.90 -13.92
CA THR A 106 20.26 -4.39 -15.08
C THR A 106 21.05 -4.32 -16.37
N LEU A 107 22.11 -3.50 -16.43
CA LEU A 107 22.87 -3.20 -17.65
C LEU A 107 21.99 -2.72 -18.81
N ASP A 108 20.80 -2.20 -18.47
CA ASP A 108 19.76 -1.72 -19.39
C ASP A 108 19.21 -0.40 -18.80
N ASP A 109 19.34 0.68 -19.56
CA ASP A 109 18.92 2.01 -19.12
C ASP A 109 17.39 2.17 -19.07
N ASP A 110 16.64 1.36 -19.81
CA ASP A 110 15.17 1.38 -19.84
C ASP A 110 14.54 0.48 -18.76
N ARG A 111 15.33 -0.41 -18.13
CA ARG A 111 14.84 -1.33 -17.11
C ARG A 111 14.96 -0.76 -15.70
N ALA A 112 13.86 -0.80 -14.94
CA ALA A 112 13.82 -0.37 -13.54
C ALA A 112 14.18 -1.50 -12.56
N LEU A 113 14.85 -1.19 -11.45
CA LEU A 113 15.15 -2.12 -10.38
C LEU A 113 14.10 -1.98 -9.27
N LEU A 114 13.21 -2.96 -9.14
CA LEU A 114 12.09 -2.94 -8.18
C LEU A 114 12.33 -3.91 -7.01
N PRO A 115 11.67 -3.71 -5.85
CA PRO A 115 11.64 -4.72 -4.80
C PRO A 115 10.99 -6.02 -5.29
N PRO A 116 11.38 -7.20 -4.77
CA PRO A 116 10.65 -8.44 -4.97
C PRO A 116 9.16 -8.27 -4.64
N LEU A 117 8.29 -8.83 -5.47
CA LEU A 117 6.84 -8.78 -5.24
C LEU A 117 6.49 -9.73 -4.09
N PRO A 118 5.86 -9.27 -3.00
CA PRO A 118 5.49 -10.15 -1.90
C PRO A 118 4.37 -11.10 -2.34
N ALA A 119 4.47 -12.36 -1.95
CA ALA A 119 3.40 -13.32 -2.16
C ALA A 119 2.15 -12.92 -1.35
N ARG A 120 0.99 -12.96 -2.00
CA ARG A 120 -0.31 -12.71 -1.39
C ARG A 120 -1.00 -14.05 -1.14
N PRO A 121 -1.42 -14.37 0.09
CA PRO A 121 -2.21 -15.56 0.34
C PRO A 121 -3.59 -15.41 -0.28
N THR A 122 -4.13 -16.52 -0.75
CA THR A 122 -5.52 -16.58 -1.21
C THR A 122 -6.47 -16.52 -0.02
N ILE A 123 -7.55 -15.76 -0.19
CA ILE A 123 -8.66 -15.69 0.75
C ILE A 123 -9.95 -15.97 -0.01
N TYR A 124 -10.69 -16.94 0.49
CA TYR A 124 -11.89 -17.43 -0.16
C TYR A 124 -13.14 -16.83 0.48
N CYS A 125 -14.16 -16.62 -0.35
CA CYS A 125 -15.52 -16.40 0.08
C CYS A 125 -16.43 -17.37 -0.67
N TYR A 126 -17.35 -18.01 0.03
CA TYR A 126 -18.37 -18.82 -0.61
C TYR A 126 -19.57 -17.96 -0.97
N TYR A 127 -20.01 -18.06 -2.22
CA TYR A 127 -21.20 -17.41 -2.74
C TYR A 127 -21.89 -18.35 -3.73
N ASP A 128 -23.19 -18.52 -3.56
CA ASP A 128 -24.00 -19.33 -4.47
C ASP A 128 -25.28 -18.56 -4.78
N ALA A 129 -25.49 -18.26 -6.06
CA ALA A 129 -26.71 -17.63 -6.53
C ALA A 129 -27.59 -18.73 -7.10
N THR A 130 -28.80 -18.87 -6.57
CA THR A 130 -29.77 -19.80 -7.15
C THR A 130 -30.27 -19.28 -8.50
N ASN A 131 -30.64 -20.17 -9.42
CA ASN A 131 -31.25 -19.76 -10.71
C ASN A 131 -32.57 -18.98 -10.54
N GLU A 132 -33.15 -19.01 -9.34
CA GLU A 132 -34.38 -18.29 -8.97
C GLU A 132 -34.11 -16.88 -8.43
N THR A 133 -32.85 -16.51 -8.19
CA THR A 133 -32.50 -15.20 -7.64
C THR A 133 -32.78 -14.09 -8.67
N PRO A 134 -33.61 -13.09 -8.33
CA PRO A 134 -33.90 -11.98 -9.23
C PRO A 134 -32.64 -11.22 -9.65
N GLN A 135 -32.60 -10.73 -10.89
CA GLN A 135 -31.43 -10.03 -11.44
C GLN A 135 -31.00 -8.82 -10.59
N ASP A 136 -31.96 -8.07 -10.04
CA ASP A 136 -31.68 -6.91 -9.20
C ASP A 136 -31.05 -7.28 -7.85
N GLU A 137 -31.43 -8.44 -7.29
CA GLU A 137 -30.82 -8.97 -6.08
C GLU A 137 -29.40 -9.46 -6.37
N LEU A 138 -29.23 -10.22 -7.45
CA LEU A 138 -27.92 -10.66 -7.93
C LEU A 138 -26.95 -9.49 -8.14
N GLU A 139 -27.42 -8.37 -8.70
CA GLU A 139 -26.59 -7.17 -8.88
C GLU A 139 -26.22 -6.51 -7.54
N ALA A 140 -27.16 -6.45 -6.59
CA ALA A 140 -26.88 -5.92 -5.25
C ALA A 140 -25.86 -6.78 -4.48
N GLU A 141 -25.95 -8.11 -4.59
CA GLU A 141 -24.99 -9.05 -3.99
C GLU A 141 -23.61 -8.97 -4.66
N ARG A 142 -23.57 -8.90 -6.00
CA ARG A 142 -22.31 -8.71 -6.76
C ARG A 142 -21.61 -7.41 -6.38
N ALA A 143 -22.35 -6.32 -6.15
CA ALA A 143 -21.78 -5.06 -5.71
C ALA A 143 -21.13 -5.17 -4.31
N LEU A 144 -21.72 -5.98 -3.41
CA LEU A 144 -21.16 -6.24 -2.09
C LEU A 144 -19.91 -7.12 -2.16
N LEU A 145 -19.93 -8.15 -3.02
CA LEU A 145 -18.76 -9.00 -3.30
C LEU A 145 -17.60 -8.19 -3.89
N LEU A 146 -17.87 -7.25 -4.79
CA LEU A 146 -16.85 -6.35 -5.33
C LEU A 146 -16.19 -5.50 -4.23
N THR A 147 -16.97 -4.96 -3.30
CA THR A 147 -16.45 -4.25 -2.11
C THR A 147 -15.56 -5.17 -1.26
N TRP A 148 -15.99 -6.41 -1.03
CA TRP A 148 -15.19 -7.41 -0.31
C TRP A 148 -13.86 -7.70 -1.03
N ARG A 149 -13.90 -7.92 -2.35
CA ARG A 149 -12.70 -8.17 -3.18
C ARG A 149 -11.71 -7.02 -3.08
N ARG A 150 -12.18 -5.78 -3.25
CA ARG A 150 -11.33 -4.58 -3.15
C ARG A 150 -10.69 -4.47 -1.78
N ALA A 151 -11.46 -4.64 -0.71
CA ALA A 151 -10.96 -4.49 0.67
C ALA A 151 -9.87 -5.51 1.01
N TRP A 152 -10.07 -6.78 0.65
CA TRP A 152 -9.08 -7.83 0.88
C TRP A 152 -7.85 -7.73 -0.03
N TRP A 153 -8.04 -7.32 -1.29
CA TRP A 153 -6.93 -7.00 -2.19
C TRP A 153 -6.04 -5.89 -1.62
N ALA A 154 -6.62 -4.76 -1.22
CA ALA A 154 -5.88 -3.65 -0.60
C ALA A 154 -5.14 -4.06 0.69
N SER A 155 -5.66 -5.08 1.39
CA SER A 155 -5.06 -5.60 2.63
C SER A 155 -3.89 -6.58 2.41
N GLY A 156 -3.58 -6.94 1.17
CA GLY A 156 -2.45 -7.82 0.84
C GLY A 156 -2.82 -9.28 0.59
N PHE A 157 -4.08 -9.56 0.23
CA PHE A 157 -4.56 -10.92 -0.09
C PHE A 157 -4.98 -11.02 -1.56
N ARG A 158 -5.20 -12.25 -2.02
CA ARG A 158 -5.84 -12.58 -3.31
C ARG A 158 -7.26 -13.08 -3.05
N PRO A 159 -8.29 -12.22 -3.16
CA PRO A 159 -9.66 -12.65 -2.97
C PRO A 159 -10.07 -13.61 -4.10
N VAL A 160 -10.78 -14.69 -3.76
CA VAL A 160 -11.37 -15.63 -4.74
C VAL A 160 -12.76 -16.01 -4.24
N ILE A 161 -13.74 -15.94 -5.13
CA ILE A 161 -15.12 -16.32 -4.81
C ILE A 161 -15.35 -17.72 -5.35
N ILE A 162 -15.70 -18.64 -4.45
CA ILE A 162 -16.01 -20.04 -4.75
C ILE A 162 -17.50 -20.28 -4.56
N GLY A 163 -18.08 -21.29 -5.20
CA GLY A 163 -19.50 -21.61 -5.05
C GLY A 163 -19.81 -23.08 -5.28
N ALA A 164 -21.04 -23.36 -5.73
CA ALA A 164 -21.52 -24.74 -5.88
C ALA A 164 -20.74 -25.56 -6.90
N ALA A 165 -20.22 -24.93 -7.96
CA ALA A 165 -19.42 -25.60 -8.99
C ALA A 165 -18.20 -26.31 -8.39
N GLU A 166 -17.44 -25.62 -7.54
CA GLU A 166 -16.29 -26.18 -6.84
C GLU A 166 -16.71 -27.27 -5.86
N ALA A 167 -17.85 -27.10 -5.15
CA ALA A 167 -18.37 -28.12 -4.26
C ALA A 167 -18.73 -29.43 -5.00
N THR A 168 -19.28 -29.33 -6.23
CA THR A 168 -19.67 -30.50 -7.03
C THR A 168 -18.49 -31.36 -7.49
N ALA A 169 -17.31 -30.76 -7.61
CA ALA A 169 -16.07 -31.47 -7.94
C ALA A 169 -15.52 -32.30 -6.76
N HIS A 170 -16.04 -32.11 -5.55
CA HIS A 170 -15.53 -32.79 -4.37
C HIS A 170 -16.02 -34.26 -4.29
N PRO A 171 -15.15 -35.23 -3.93
CA PRO A 171 -15.53 -36.66 -3.85
C PRO A 171 -16.68 -36.98 -2.88
N LEU A 172 -16.85 -36.20 -1.82
CA LEU A 172 -17.94 -36.35 -0.85
C LEU A 172 -19.26 -35.71 -1.28
N TYR A 173 -19.33 -35.02 -2.43
CA TYR A 173 -20.52 -34.27 -2.85
C TYR A 173 -21.76 -35.16 -2.95
N SER A 174 -21.67 -36.29 -3.65
CA SER A 174 -22.79 -37.23 -3.83
C SER A 174 -23.35 -37.71 -2.49
N ARG A 175 -22.45 -37.99 -1.54
CA ARG A 175 -22.84 -38.40 -0.19
C ARG A 175 -23.54 -37.29 0.57
N VAL A 176 -23.00 -36.06 0.54
CA VAL A 176 -23.64 -34.90 1.18
C VAL A 176 -25.04 -34.63 0.60
N GLN A 177 -25.24 -34.86 -0.70
CA GLN A 177 -26.56 -34.71 -1.32
C GLN A 177 -27.62 -35.67 -0.76
N THR A 178 -27.21 -36.90 -0.39
CA THR A 178 -28.08 -37.93 0.18
C THR A 178 -28.29 -37.83 1.69
N LEU A 179 -27.59 -36.91 2.37
CA LEU A 179 -27.76 -36.71 3.81
C LEU A 179 -29.12 -36.08 4.09
N ASP A 180 -29.83 -36.68 5.04
CA ASP A 180 -31.06 -36.15 5.62
C ASP A 180 -30.70 -35.16 6.74
N VAL A 181 -30.44 -33.91 6.34
CA VAL A 181 -30.03 -32.79 7.21
C VAL A 181 -30.75 -31.50 6.80
N ASP A 182 -30.80 -30.53 7.71
CA ASP A 182 -31.37 -29.21 7.43
C ASP A 182 -30.70 -28.53 6.22
N LEU A 183 -31.49 -27.73 5.47
CA LEU A 183 -31.01 -27.04 4.27
C LEU A 183 -29.86 -26.08 4.57
N GLY A 184 -29.90 -25.37 5.70
CA GLY A 184 -28.82 -24.48 6.12
C GLY A 184 -27.52 -25.22 6.40
N LEU A 185 -27.61 -26.38 7.07
CA LEU A 185 -26.45 -27.25 7.31
C LEU A 185 -25.91 -27.84 6.00
N LYS A 186 -26.78 -28.18 5.05
CA LYS A 186 -26.39 -28.67 3.73
C LYS A 186 -25.61 -27.61 2.95
N VAL A 187 -26.07 -26.35 2.95
CA VAL A 187 -25.34 -25.22 2.34
C VAL A 187 -23.98 -25.00 3.02
N ASP A 188 -23.92 -25.10 4.35
CA ASP A 188 -22.65 -25.00 5.08
C ASP A 188 -21.69 -26.13 4.70
N LEU A 189 -22.17 -27.36 4.50
CA LEU A 189 -21.35 -28.48 4.02
C LEU A 189 -20.83 -28.20 2.61
N LEU A 190 -21.66 -27.72 1.69
CA LEU A 190 -21.24 -27.35 0.33
C LEU A 190 -20.15 -26.26 0.35
N ARG A 191 -20.29 -25.27 1.23
CA ARG A 191 -19.27 -24.23 1.46
C ARG A 191 -17.92 -24.85 1.86
N TRP A 192 -17.92 -25.80 2.78
CA TRP A 192 -16.70 -26.48 3.22
C TRP A 192 -16.11 -27.40 2.14
N LEU A 193 -16.95 -28.10 1.37
CA LEU A 193 -16.49 -28.92 0.24
C LEU A 193 -15.79 -28.06 -0.82
N ALA A 194 -16.38 -26.92 -1.19
CA ALA A 194 -15.77 -25.98 -2.12
C ALA A 194 -14.42 -25.45 -1.59
N TRP A 195 -14.34 -25.18 -0.29
CA TRP A 195 -13.10 -24.73 0.35
C TRP A 195 -11.98 -25.79 0.32
N ASP A 196 -12.32 -27.08 0.50
CA ASP A 196 -11.34 -28.17 0.35
C ASP A 196 -10.84 -28.33 -1.08
N VAL A 197 -11.76 -28.26 -2.06
CA VAL A 197 -11.40 -28.32 -3.50
C VAL A 197 -10.49 -27.15 -3.88
N ALA A 198 -10.74 -25.96 -3.33
CA ALA A 198 -9.91 -24.77 -3.54
C ALA A 198 -8.53 -24.84 -2.83
N GLY A 199 -8.27 -25.88 -2.03
CA GLY A 199 -6.96 -26.13 -1.41
C GLY A 199 -6.77 -25.56 0.00
N GLY A 200 -7.85 -25.30 0.74
CA GLY A 200 -7.77 -24.78 2.12
C GLY A 200 -7.41 -23.28 2.16
N GLY A 201 -6.58 -22.84 3.10
CA GLY A 201 -6.21 -21.43 3.29
C GLY A 201 -7.16 -20.69 4.23
N LEU A 202 -7.58 -19.49 3.84
CA LEU A 202 -8.51 -18.64 4.59
C LEU A 202 -9.89 -18.67 3.94
N LEU A 203 -10.94 -18.89 4.72
CA LEU A 203 -12.34 -18.79 4.27
C LEU A 203 -13.06 -17.73 5.09
N THR A 204 -13.78 -16.83 4.42
CA THR A 204 -14.54 -15.76 5.06
C THR A 204 -15.94 -15.62 4.54
N GLN A 205 -16.80 -15.02 5.37
CA GLN A 205 -18.08 -14.48 4.91
C GLN A 205 -17.85 -13.18 4.11
N TYR A 206 -18.64 -12.92 3.06
CA TYR A 206 -18.52 -11.69 2.26
C TYR A 206 -18.82 -10.40 3.05
N THR A 207 -19.45 -10.52 4.23
CA THR A 207 -19.72 -9.43 5.17
C THR A 207 -18.65 -9.26 6.24
N LEU A 208 -17.51 -9.97 6.15
CA LEU A 208 -16.32 -9.76 6.98
C LEU A 208 -15.25 -8.99 6.19
N LEU A 209 -14.93 -7.78 6.65
CA LEU A 209 -14.02 -6.87 5.95
C LEU A 209 -12.81 -6.49 6.80
N PRO A 210 -11.62 -6.30 6.19
CA PRO A 210 -10.43 -5.84 6.87
C PRO A 210 -10.51 -4.32 7.13
N MET A 211 -10.80 -3.95 8.37
CA MET A 211 -10.90 -2.57 8.86
C MET A 211 -9.83 -2.32 9.93
N VAL A 212 -8.58 -2.33 9.47
CA VAL A 212 -7.38 -2.46 10.31
C VAL A 212 -7.08 -1.21 11.15
N SER A 213 -7.00 -1.40 12.48
CA SER A 213 -6.39 -0.44 13.40
C SER A 213 -4.87 -0.35 13.18
N ALA A 214 -4.27 0.82 13.40
CA ALA A 214 -2.84 1.07 13.14
C ALA A 214 -1.87 0.15 13.90
N VAL A 215 -2.34 -0.58 14.92
CA VAL A 215 -1.52 -1.37 15.86
C VAL A 215 -1.71 -2.89 15.70
N ASP A 216 -2.55 -3.35 14.77
CA ASP A 216 -2.96 -4.76 14.73
C ASP A 216 -1.93 -5.71 14.09
N LYS A 217 -1.77 -6.90 14.70
CA LYS A 217 -0.86 -7.98 14.30
C LYS A 217 -1.53 -9.08 13.48
N LEU A 218 -2.86 -9.14 13.44
CA LEU A 218 -3.60 -10.23 12.80
C LEU A 218 -3.38 -10.31 11.28
N PRO A 219 -3.53 -9.23 10.48
CA PRO A 219 -3.31 -9.35 9.03
C PRO A 219 -1.89 -9.81 8.65
N PRO A 220 -0.80 -9.31 9.28
CA PRO A 220 0.52 -9.89 9.11
C PRO A 220 0.63 -11.38 9.47
N GLN A 221 -0.06 -11.86 10.51
CA GLN A 221 -0.09 -13.28 10.87
C GLN A 221 -0.82 -14.13 9.83
N LEU A 222 -2.02 -13.70 9.41
CA LEU A 222 -2.80 -14.38 8.36
C LEU A 222 -2.00 -14.49 7.06
N ARG A 223 -1.18 -13.48 6.73
CA ARG A 223 -0.33 -13.51 5.54
C ARG A 223 0.82 -14.52 5.57
N LYS A 224 1.15 -15.09 6.73
CA LYS A 224 2.13 -16.17 6.82
C LYS A 224 1.57 -17.52 6.34
N GLY A 225 0.25 -17.71 6.38
CA GLY A 225 -0.42 -18.90 5.85
C GLY A 225 -0.09 -20.22 6.55
N ASN A 226 0.50 -20.19 7.75
CA ASN A 226 0.84 -21.40 8.50
C ASN A 226 -0.22 -21.65 9.59
N PHE A 227 -1.07 -22.65 9.37
CA PHE A 227 -2.18 -22.99 10.26
C PHE A 227 -2.05 -24.44 10.76
N SER A 228 -1.98 -24.60 12.08
CA SER A 228 -1.99 -25.91 12.75
C SER A 228 -3.44 -26.31 13.05
N GLY A 229 -4.09 -26.96 12.09
CA GLY A 229 -5.49 -27.39 12.25
C GLY A 229 -6.51 -26.44 11.62
N VAL A 230 -7.77 -26.56 12.03
CA VAL A 230 -8.89 -25.70 11.60
C VAL A 230 -9.09 -24.60 12.64
N LEU A 231 -8.60 -23.40 12.36
CA LEU A 231 -8.65 -22.26 13.25
C LEU A 231 -9.92 -21.43 13.06
N ARG A 232 -10.42 -20.87 14.17
CA ARG A 232 -11.56 -19.95 14.24
C ARG A 232 -11.28 -18.89 15.29
N TRP A 233 -11.82 -17.70 15.10
CA TRP A 233 -11.73 -16.59 16.05
C TRP A 233 -13.07 -16.38 16.75
N ASP A 234 -13.07 -16.41 18.08
CA ASP A 234 -14.32 -16.45 18.88
C ASP A 234 -15.25 -15.28 18.63
N GLU A 235 -14.73 -14.06 18.56
CA GLU A 235 -15.55 -12.87 18.31
C GLU A 235 -16.11 -12.81 16.88
N LEU A 236 -15.47 -13.52 15.95
CA LEU A 236 -15.86 -13.56 14.54
C LEU A 236 -16.79 -14.73 14.21
N ARG A 237 -17.08 -15.62 15.16
CA ARG A 237 -17.97 -16.78 14.98
C ARG A 237 -17.56 -17.62 13.76
N ASP A 238 -18.39 -17.69 12.72
CA ASP A 238 -18.18 -18.38 11.45
C ASP A 238 -17.65 -17.45 10.34
N GLY A 239 -17.36 -16.19 10.68
CA GLY A 239 -16.96 -15.14 9.75
C GLY A 239 -15.57 -15.34 9.16
N LEU A 240 -14.65 -15.97 9.90
CA LEU A 240 -13.29 -16.29 9.48
C LEU A 240 -12.89 -17.69 9.95
N LEU A 241 -12.47 -18.52 9.00
CA LEU A 241 -11.92 -19.86 9.21
C LEU A 241 -10.56 -19.95 8.53
N ALA A 242 -9.63 -20.70 9.10
CA ALA A 242 -8.33 -20.97 8.49
C ALA A 242 -7.96 -22.44 8.63
N ALA A 243 -7.52 -23.09 7.56
CA ALA A 243 -7.11 -24.49 7.61
C ALA A 243 -6.11 -24.79 6.49
N ASN A 244 -5.22 -25.77 6.69
CA ASN A 244 -4.50 -26.34 5.56
C ASN A 244 -5.37 -27.40 4.84
N ALA A 245 -5.10 -27.69 3.58
CA ALA A 245 -5.89 -28.63 2.77
C ALA A 245 -5.96 -30.04 3.37
N VAL A 246 -4.86 -30.54 3.95
CA VAL A 246 -4.77 -31.91 4.46
C VAL A 246 -5.66 -32.08 5.69
N THR A 247 -5.56 -31.15 6.64
CA THR A 247 -6.37 -31.14 7.85
C THR A 247 -7.84 -30.90 7.53
N LEU A 248 -8.15 -29.95 6.63
CA LEU A 248 -9.52 -29.68 6.21
C LEU A 248 -10.20 -30.93 5.63
N ARG A 249 -9.53 -31.65 4.72
CA ARG A 249 -10.03 -32.90 4.15
C ARG A 249 -10.28 -33.97 5.20
N ALA A 250 -9.33 -34.17 6.11
CA ALA A 250 -9.48 -35.15 7.19
C ALA A 250 -10.67 -34.81 8.09
N THR A 251 -10.82 -33.53 8.47
CA THR A 251 -11.95 -33.04 9.25
C THR A 251 -13.28 -33.28 8.53
N LEU A 252 -13.37 -32.98 7.23
CA LEU A 252 -14.59 -33.21 6.45
C LEU A 252 -14.97 -34.69 6.34
N GLN A 253 -13.99 -35.58 6.18
CA GLN A 253 -14.25 -37.01 6.19
C GLN A 253 -14.82 -37.49 7.52
N VAL A 254 -14.31 -36.99 8.65
CA VAL A 254 -14.84 -37.33 9.98
C VAL A 254 -16.27 -36.79 10.14
N LEU A 255 -16.50 -35.52 9.78
CA LEU A 255 -17.80 -34.85 9.91
C LEU A 255 -18.90 -35.54 9.10
N VAL A 256 -18.67 -35.82 7.82
CA VAL A 256 -19.68 -36.46 6.93
C VAL A 256 -19.97 -37.90 7.34
N ASN A 257 -19.07 -38.55 8.08
CA ASN A 257 -19.26 -39.88 8.64
C ASN A 257 -19.90 -39.87 10.05
N SER A 258 -20.03 -38.71 10.70
CA SER A 258 -20.55 -38.63 12.07
C SER A 258 -22.06 -38.84 12.11
N SER A 259 -22.52 -39.69 13.04
CA SER A 259 -23.94 -39.85 13.35
C SER A 259 -24.56 -38.61 13.98
N GLU A 260 -23.75 -37.72 14.57
CA GLU A 260 -24.18 -36.50 15.26
C GLU A 260 -24.57 -35.39 14.28
N LEU A 261 -24.18 -35.50 13.01
CA LEU A 261 -24.44 -34.50 11.98
C LEU A 261 -25.92 -34.17 11.80
N LYS A 262 -26.81 -35.15 12.01
CA LYS A 262 -28.27 -34.96 11.89
C LYS A 262 -28.85 -34.00 12.93
N ASN A 263 -28.20 -33.90 14.10
CA ASN A 263 -28.69 -33.12 15.22
C ASN A 263 -27.94 -31.78 15.37
N ALA A 264 -26.95 -31.51 14.51
CA ALA A 264 -26.12 -30.33 14.60
C ALA A 264 -26.82 -29.11 13.99
N ALA A 265 -26.72 -27.96 14.69
CA ALA A 265 -27.20 -26.69 14.14
C ALA A 265 -26.27 -26.12 13.06
N ASN A 266 -24.98 -26.43 13.13
CA ASN A 266 -23.95 -26.00 12.19
C ASN A 266 -22.72 -26.91 12.31
N ILE A 267 -21.85 -26.89 11.30
CA ILE A 267 -20.62 -27.71 11.30
C ILE A 267 -19.73 -27.36 12.49
N MET A 268 -19.70 -26.09 12.88
CA MET A 268 -18.83 -25.61 13.96
C MET A 268 -19.14 -26.27 15.31
N SER A 269 -20.40 -26.63 15.55
CA SER A 269 -20.82 -27.31 16.78
C SER A 269 -20.33 -28.75 16.91
N LEU A 270 -19.84 -29.34 15.81
CA LEU A 270 -19.34 -30.71 15.75
C LEU A 270 -17.81 -30.80 15.81
N LEU A 271 -17.12 -29.67 15.78
CA LEU A 271 -15.67 -29.62 15.85
C LEU A 271 -15.23 -29.74 17.31
N PRO A 272 -14.22 -30.56 17.65
CA PRO A 272 -13.69 -30.65 19.01
C PRO A 272 -13.23 -29.28 19.53
N ASP A 273 -13.44 -28.99 20.81
CA ASP A 273 -13.00 -27.71 21.41
C ASP A 273 -11.49 -27.48 21.23
N ASP A 274 -10.68 -28.55 21.26
CA ASP A 274 -9.23 -28.52 21.04
C ASP A 274 -8.83 -28.31 19.57
N SER A 275 -9.77 -28.49 18.63
CA SER A 275 -9.53 -28.29 17.20
C SER A 275 -9.59 -26.81 16.80
N ILE A 276 -10.26 -25.99 17.62
CA ILE A 276 -10.40 -24.55 17.43
C ILE A 276 -9.43 -23.84 18.38
N GLN A 277 -8.31 -23.36 17.85
CA GLN A 277 -7.52 -22.39 18.60
C GLN A 277 -8.25 -21.05 18.58
N ALA A 278 -9.03 -20.81 19.64
CA ALA A 278 -9.65 -19.54 19.92
C ALA A 278 -8.57 -18.49 20.21
N ASP A 279 -8.21 -17.71 19.20
CA ASP A 279 -7.45 -16.48 19.40
C ASP A 279 -8.44 -15.33 19.64
N SER A 280 -8.14 -14.48 20.64
CA SER A 280 -8.96 -13.30 20.89
C SER A 280 -8.85 -12.38 19.69
N ALA A 281 -9.97 -12.15 18.99
CA ALA A 281 -9.95 -11.30 17.81
C ALA A 281 -9.44 -9.90 18.20
N HIS A 282 -8.37 -9.47 17.57
CA HIS A 282 -7.93 -8.10 17.66
C HIS A 282 -8.75 -7.24 16.69
N SER A 283 -8.89 -5.95 17.02
CA SER A 283 -9.75 -4.91 16.41
C SER A 283 -9.63 -4.67 14.89
N SER A 284 -9.07 -5.56 14.09
CA SER A 284 -8.78 -5.36 12.66
C SER A 284 -9.85 -5.82 11.69
N LEU A 285 -10.77 -6.70 12.07
CA LEU A 285 -11.79 -7.24 11.17
C LEU A 285 -13.19 -6.82 11.62
N ALA A 286 -13.95 -6.27 10.67
CA ALA A 286 -15.32 -5.82 10.87
C ALA A 286 -16.29 -6.86 10.34
N TYR A 287 -17.04 -7.53 11.24
CA TYR A 287 -18.06 -8.50 10.83
C TYR A 287 -19.46 -7.90 10.91
N TYR A 288 -20.14 -7.78 9.75
CA TYR A 288 -21.52 -7.31 9.66
C TYR A 288 -22.52 -8.47 9.74
N HIS A 289 -22.38 -9.30 10.76
CA HIS A 289 -23.30 -10.39 11.07
C HIS A 289 -24.71 -9.86 11.38
N THR A 290 -25.75 -10.65 11.11
CA THR A 290 -27.17 -10.29 11.32
C THR A 290 -27.44 -9.72 12.72
N ALA A 291 -27.01 -10.40 13.78
CA ALA A 291 -27.11 -9.90 15.15
C ALA A 291 -26.41 -8.55 15.41
N VAL A 292 -25.30 -8.27 14.72
CA VAL A 292 -24.60 -6.97 14.80
C VAL A 292 -25.39 -5.90 14.06
N LEU A 293 -25.94 -6.23 12.89
CA LEU A 293 -26.82 -5.35 12.11
C LEU A 293 -28.04 -4.94 12.92
N GLU A 294 -28.73 -5.88 13.56
CA GLU A 294 -29.92 -5.60 14.37
C GLU A 294 -29.59 -4.71 15.57
N LYS A 295 -28.47 -5.00 16.26
CA LYS A 295 -28.07 -4.29 17.47
C LYS A 295 -27.55 -2.87 17.21
N ARG A 296 -26.77 -2.66 16.14
CA ARG A 296 -26.04 -1.40 15.90
C ARG A 296 -26.51 -0.61 14.68
N TYR A 297 -27.10 -1.28 13.69
CA TYR A 297 -27.46 -0.69 12.40
C TYR A 297 -28.92 -1.01 12.04
N GLY A 298 -29.83 -0.88 13.02
CA GLY A 298 -31.21 -1.37 12.93
C GLY A 298 -32.00 -0.86 11.71
N LYS A 299 -31.70 0.34 11.20
CA LYS A 299 -32.29 0.86 9.94
C LYS A 299 -31.93 -0.02 8.74
N VAL A 300 -30.66 -0.41 8.62
CA VAL A 300 -30.17 -1.28 7.55
C VAL A 300 -30.69 -2.70 7.75
N ALA A 301 -30.69 -3.21 8.99
CA ALA A 301 -31.22 -4.54 9.31
C ALA A 301 -32.69 -4.69 8.89
N LYS A 302 -33.54 -3.70 9.22
CA LYS A 302 -34.96 -3.69 8.81
C LYS A 302 -35.12 -3.66 7.29
N LEU A 303 -34.33 -2.87 6.57
CA LEU A 303 -34.38 -2.83 5.11
C LEU A 303 -33.98 -4.17 4.49
N VAL A 304 -32.96 -4.85 5.02
CA VAL A 304 -32.56 -6.18 4.54
C VAL A 304 -33.69 -7.21 4.71
N GLN A 305 -34.47 -7.11 5.79
CA GLN A 305 -35.60 -8.01 6.06
C GLN A 305 -36.85 -7.69 5.21
N GLN A 306 -37.15 -6.40 4.98
CA GLN A 306 -38.38 -5.96 4.31
C GLN A 306 -38.23 -5.79 2.79
N HIS A 307 -37.09 -5.25 2.36
CA HIS A 307 -36.78 -4.90 0.97
C HIS A 307 -35.36 -5.34 0.63
N ARG A 308 -35.19 -6.66 0.43
CA ARG A 308 -33.89 -7.33 0.28
C ARG A 308 -32.90 -6.59 -0.62
N VAL A 309 -33.30 -6.22 -1.84
CA VAL A 309 -32.45 -5.48 -2.80
C VAL A 309 -31.97 -4.13 -2.25
N GLU A 310 -32.89 -3.31 -1.75
CA GLU A 310 -32.57 -2.00 -1.18
C GLU A 310 -31.74 -2.13 0.09
N GLY A 311 -32.03 -3.14 0.92
CA GLY A 311 -31.26 -3.47 2.11
C GLY A 311 -29.82 -3.86 1.80
N LEU A 312 -29.59 -4.71 0.80
CA LEU A 312 -28.25 -5.09 0.34
C LEU A 312 -27.48 -3.89 -0.23
N ARG A 313 -28.13 -3.05 -1.05
CA ARG A 313 -27.53 -1.80 -1.55
C ARG A 313 -27.15 -0.88 -0.38
N SER A 314 -28.06 -0.69 0.58
CA SER A 314 -27.84 0.10 1.79
C SER A 314 -26.70 -0.46 2.65
N LEU A 315 -26.59 -1.79 2.77
CA LEU A 315 -25.51 -2.45 3.48
C LEU A 315 -24.16 -2.22 2.79
N ASN A 316 -24.11 -2.34 1.47
CA ASN A 316 -22.89 -2.07 0.70
C ASN A 316 -22.42 -0.61 0.87
N HIS A 317 -23.34 0.36 0.82
CA HIS A 317 -23.02 1.78 1.06
C HIS A 317 -22.48 2.02 2.48
N LEU A 318 -23.09 1.37 3.49
CA LEU A 318 -22.62 1.44 4.86
C LEU A 318 -21.20 0.87 5.02
N ILE A 319 -20.94 -0.31 4.45
CA ILE A 319 -19.63 -0.98 4.53
C ILE A 319 -18.56 -0.15 3.82
N ASN A 320 -18.84 0.33 2.60
CA ASN A 320 -17.92 1.16 1.84
C ASN A 320 -17.59 2.46 2.58
N ALA A 321 -18.60 3.10 3.19
CA ALA A 321 -18.41 4.29 3.99
C ALA A 321 -17.54 4.02 5.24
N HIS A 322 -17.75 2.90 5.92
CA HIS A 322 -16.93 2.53 7.05
C HIS A 322 -15.47 2.22 6.66
N LEU A 323 -15.21 1.55 5.52
CA LEU A 323 -13.85 1.35 5.00
C LEU A 323 -13.14 2.69 4.78
N HIS A 324 -13.83 3.63 4.14
CA HIS A 324 -13.30 4.97 3.88
C HIS A 324 -13.05 5.76 5.17
N ILE A 325 -13.97 5.72 6.15
CA ILE A 325 -13.80 6.35 7.47
C ILE A 325 -12.58 5.78 8.20
N VAL A 326 -12.39 4.46 8.17
CA VAL A 326 -11.23 3.82 8.81
C VAL A 326 -9.92 4.28 8.16
N TRP A 327 -9.91 4.45 6.84
CA TRP A 327 -8.79 5.04 6.14
C TRP A 327 -8.55 6.51 6.53
N GLN A 328 -9.58 7.35 6.57
CA GLN A 328 -9.44 8.76 6.97
C GLN A 328 -8.93 8.89 8.41
N ASN A 329 -9.46 8.10 9.33
CA ASN A 329 -9.06 8.11 10.75
C ASN A 329 -7.61 7.65 10.98
N ARG A 330 -7.01 6.94 10.02
CA ARG A 330 -5.58 6.58 10.05
C ARG A 330 -4.68 7.80 9.86
N PHE A 331 -5.16 8.85 9.21
CA PHE A 331 -4.38 10.04 8.84
C PHE A 331 -4.96 11.31 9.47
N PRO A 332 -4.86 11.46 10.80
CA PRO A 332 -5.47 12.58 11.53
C PRO A 332 -4.88 13.95 11.16
N LEU A 333 -3.72 14.01 10.52
CA LEU A 333 -3.11 15.25 10.02
C LEU A 333 -3.46 15.55 8.56
N GLY A 334 -4.23 14.68 7.90
CA GLY A 334 -4.77 14.91 6.57
C GLY A 334 -3.92 14.36 5.42
N ILE A 335 -4.06 14.99 4.26
CA ILE A 335 -3.40 14.61 3.00
C ILE A 335 -2.39 15.69 2.60
N GLU A 336 -1.18 15.28 2.25
CA GLU A 336 -0.15 16.14 1.68
C GLU A 336 0.01 15.82 0.18
N VAL A 337 -0.26 16.80 -0.69
CA VAL A 337 -0.01 16.71 -2.13
C VAL A 337 1.28 17.43 -2.44
N LEU A 338 2.36 16.69 -2.66
CA LEU A 338 3.70 17.26 -2.80
C LEU A 338 3.79 18.16 -4.03
N LYS A 339 4.26 19.40 -3.82
CA LYS A 339 4.57 20.37 -4.88
C LYS A 339 5.99 20.93 -4.70
N PRO A 340 7.04 20.16 -5.02
CA PRO A 340 8.41 20.54 -4.65
C PRO A 340 8.92 21.84 -5.27
N LEU A 341 8.51 22.10 -6.51
CA LEU A 341 8.86 23.28 -7.27
C LEU A 341 7.56 24.07 -7.51
N PRO A 342 7.15 24.98 -6.61
CA PRO A 342 5.80 25.56 -6.65
C PRO A 342 5.53 26.49 -7.84
N GLY A 343 6.57 27.09 -8.40
CA GLY A 343 6.46 27.96 -9.58
C GLY A 343 6.22 27.15 -10.85
N HIS A 344 5.17 27.49 -11.59
CA HIS A 344 4.83 26.92 -12.89
C HIS A 344 4.72 25.38 -12.92
N THR A 345 4.13 24.75 -11.90
CA THR A 345 3.95 23.27 -11.86
C THR A 345 2.55 22.84 -11.42
N THR A 346 1.63 23.78 -11.34
CA THR A 346 0.26 23.57 -10.87
C THR A 346 -0.46 22.55 -11.75
N ALA A 347 -0.31 22.62 -13.08
CA ALA A 347 -0.92 21.68 -14.01
C ALA A 347 -0.47 20.23 -13.78
N MET A 348 0.79 20.00 -13.39
CA MET A 348 1.32 18.66 -13.13
C MET A 348 0.68 18.03 -11.89
N VAL A 349 0.43 18.83 -10.85
CA VAL A 349 -0.12 18.33 -9.57
C VAL A 349 -1.64 18.41 -9.47
N ASN A 350 -2.32 19.11 -10.39
CA ASN A 350 -3.76 19.38 -10.30
C ASN A 350 -4.61 18.10 -10.27
N GLY A 351 -4.28 17.08 -11.08
CA GLY A 351 -4.97 15.79 -11.07
C GLY A 351 -4.88 15.12 -9.69
N THR A 352 -3.68 15.08 -9.13
CA THR A 352 -3.40 14.54 -7.78
C THR A 352 -4.09 15.35 -6.68
N LEU A 353 -4.17 16.68 -6.82
CA LEU A 353 -4.86 17.56 -5.89
C LEU A 353 -6.38 17.34 -5.92
N ASN A 354 -6.97 17.18 -7.09
CA ASN A 354 -8.39 16.87 -7.22
C ASN A 354 -8.70 15.49 -6.65
N PHE A 355 -7.81 14.51 -6.89
CA PHE A 355 -7.90 13.20 -6.27
C PHE A 355 -7.87 13.26 -4.73
N ALA A 356 -6.97 14.06 -4.15
CA ALA A 356 -6.95 14.30 -2.71
C ALA A 356 -8.28 14.86 -2.17
N LYS A 357 -8.91 15.78 -2.92
CA LYS A 357 -10.22 16.34 -2.56
C LYS A 357 -11.32 15.27 -2.59
N LEU A 358 -11.29 14.35 -3.54
CA LEU A 358 -12.23 13.22 -3.60
C LEU A 358 -12.04 12.28 -2.40
N LEU A 359 -10.80 11.94 -2.05
CA LEU A 359 -10.48 11.11 -0.86
C LEU A 359 -10.90 11.77 0.45
N ALA A 360 -10.83 13.10 0.54
CA ALA A 360 -11.25 13.85 1.72
C ALA A 360 -12.77 14.10 1.77
N THR A 361 -13.51 13.78 0.71
CA THR A 361 -14.97 13.91 0.66
C THR A 361 -15.63 12.74 1.39
N CYS A 362 -16.73 13.00 2.10
CA CYS A 362 -17.47 11.93 2.76
C CYS A 362 -18.26 11.10 1.74
N PRO A 363 -18.22 9.76 1.84
CA PRO A 363 -19.02 8.88 1.01
C PRO A 363 -20.49 8.93 1.44
N GLU A 364 -21.38 8.58 0.50
CA GLU A 364 -22.80 8.41 0.80
C GLU A 364 -23.01 7.21 1.73
N THR A 365 -23.84 7.38 2.76
CA THR A 365 -24.13 6.33 3.73
C THR A 365 -25.53 6.49 4.32
N PRO A 366 -26.26 5.38 4.57
CA PRO A 366 -27.55 5.42 5.25
C PRO A 366 -27.47 5.91 6.70
N LEU A 367 -26.27 5.88 7.30
CA LEU A 367 -25.99 6.22 8.70
C LEU A 367 -24.68 7.05 8.80
N PRO A 368 -24.73 8.38 8.61
CA PRO A 368 -23.53 9.24 8.58
C PRO A 368 -22.71 9.26 9.88
N SER A 369 -23.34 9.02 11.03
CA SER A 369 -22.70 9.05 12.34
C SER A 369 -22.27 7.67 12.86
N SER A 370 -22.37 6.61 12.04
CA SER A 370 -22.02 5.27 12.48
C SER A 370 -20.55 4.96 12.28
N CYS A 371 -20.06 4.07 13.14
CA CYS A 371 -18.72 3.49 13.08
C CYS A 371 -18.81 2.00 12.78
N PRO A 372 -17.74 1.38 12.24
CA PRO A 372 -17.74 -0.05 12.00
C PRO A 372 -17.78 -0.87 13.30
N PRO A 373 -18.23 -2.15 13.23
CA PRO A 373 -18.45 -3.00 14.40
C PRO A 373 -17.22 -3.12 15.33
N ASN A 374 -16.05 -3.24 14.74
CA ASN A 374 -14.77 -3.45 15.40
C ASN A 374 -14.12 -2.17 15.95
N LEU A 375 -14.56 -0.99 15.51
CA LEU A 375 -14.02 0.31 15.94
C LEU A 375 -15.15 1.24 16.38
N PRO A 376 -15.83 0.96 17.52
CA PRO A 376 -16.98 1.74 17.97
C PRO A 376 -16.66 3.21 18.32
N GLN A 377 -15.39 3.54 18.59
CA GLN A 377 -14.93 4.88 18.94
C GLN A 377 -14.29 5.62 17.75
N CYS A 378 -14.71 5.32 16.52
CA CYS A 378 -14.22 6.01 15.34
C CYS A 378 -14.67 7.49 15.33
N VAL A 379 -13.95 8.34 14.58
CA VAL A 379 -14.44 9.68 14.24
C VAL A 379 -15.25 9.54 12.94
N PRO A 380 -16.56 9.81 12.93
CA PRO A 380 -17.35 9.77 11.71
C PRO A 380 -16.88 10.79 10.69
N CYS A 381 -17.12 10.54 9.40
CA CYS A 381 -16.72 11.47 8.37
C CYS A 381 -17.46 12.81 8.53
N VAL A 382 -16.70 13.89 8.60
CA VAL A 382 -17.22 15.25 8.60
C VAL A 382 -16.85 15.95 7.29
N PRO A 383 -17.71 16.83 6.78
CA PRO A 383 -17.46 17.59 5.57
C PRO A 383 -16.10 18.28 5.54
N LEU A 384 -15.51 18.41 4.35
CA LEU A 384 -14.16 18.95 4.12
C LEU A 384 -13.88 20.29 4.85
N SER A 385 -14.89 21.16 4.97
CA SER A 385 -14.79 22.44 5.69
C SER A 385 -14.40 22.31 7.17
N ARG A 386 -14.55 21.13 7.77
CA ARG A 386 -14.20 20.81 9.16
C ARG A 386 -13.48 19.46 9.30
N GLY A 387 -13.11 18.84 8.19
CA GLY A 387 -12.60 17.47 8.13
C GLY A 387 -11.12 17.39 7.80
N MET A 388 -10.78 16.39 6.97
CA MET A 388 -9.41 16.07 6.59
C MET A 388 -8.73 17.23 5.85
N SER A 389 -7.66 17.80 6.41
CA SER A 389 -6.94 18.90 5.79
C SER A 389 -6.12 18.45 4.58
N ILE A 390 -6.14 19.23 3.50
CA ILE A 390 -5.29 19.02 2.34
C ILE A 390 -4.26 20.14 2.31
N SER A 391 -2.99 19.80 2.18
CA SER A 391 -1.90 20.78 2.07
C SER A 391 -0.95 20.42 0.94
N THR A 392 -0.20 21.41 0.44
CA THR A 392 0.72 21.22 -0.70
C THR A 392 2.16 21.57 -0.33
N PRO A 393 2.83 20.77 0.52
CA PRO A 393 4.19 21.07 0.95
C PRO A 393 5.22 20.87 -0.18
N ARG A 394 6.34 21.60 -0.08
CA ARG A 394 7.45 21.50 -1.03
C ARG A 394 8.36 20.29 -0.80
N TRP A 395 8.34 19.68 0.37
CA TRP A 395 9.26 18.58 0.69
C TRP A 395 8.52 17.41 1.33
N TYR A 396 9.05 16.22 1.07
CA TYR A 396 8.55 14.99 1.66
C TYR A 396 8.89 14.92 3.16
N ARG A 397 7.99 14.34 3.95
CA ARG A 397 8.23 14.01 5.36
C ARG A 397 7.82 12.57 5.60
N ASN A 398 8.65 11.81 6.30
CA ASN A 398 8.30 10.44 6.67
C ASN A 398 7.38 10.46 7.92
N SER A 399 6.07 10.42 7.70
CA SER A 399 5.06 10.44 8.76
C SER A 399 3.98 9.41 8.46
N THR A 400 3.56 8.65 9.48
CA THR A 400 2.44 7.71 9.40
C THR A 400 1.09 8.37 9.68
N ARG A 401 1.08 9.65 10.10
CA ARG A 401 -0.13 10.40 10.49
C ARG A 401 -0.73 11.25 9.36
N VAL A 402 -0.03 11.34 8.24
CA VAL A 402 -0.42 12.05 7.02
C VAL A 402 -0.39 11.06 5.87
N PHE A 403 -1.35 11.15 4.95
CA PHE A 403 -1.27 10.43 3.69
C PHE A 403 -0.59 11.31 2.64
N THR A 404 0.50 10.84 2.05
CA THR A 404 1.29 11.64 1.10
C THR A 404 1.05 11.21 -0.34
N LEU A 405 0.68 12.15 -1.18
CA LEU A 405 0.53 11.99 -2.62
C LEU A 405 1.67 12.71 -3.35
N GLY A 406 2.44 11.97 -4.13
CA GLY A 406 3.56 12.52 -4.90
C GLY A 406 3.33 12.44 -6.41
N THR A 407 3.78 13.45 -7.15
CA THR A 407 3.79 13.45 -8.61
C THR A 407 5.21 13.67 -9.10
N VAL A 408 5.76 12.67 -9.79
CA VAL A 408 7.13 12.65 -10.31
C VAL A 408 7.11 13.01 -11.80
N PRO A 409 7.61 14.18 -12.20
CA PRO A 409 7.69 14.55 -13.60
C PRO A 409 8.91 13.90 -14.27
N HIS A 410 8.78 13.61 -15.56
CA HIS A 410 9.95 13.36 -16.41
C HIS A 410 10.82 14.63 -16.48
N PRO A 411 12.16 14.55 -16.58
CA PRO A 411 13.01 15.73 -16.74
C PRO A 411 12.62 16.62 -17.91
N TRP A 412 12.17 16.03 -19.03
CA TRP A 412 11.62 16.76 -20.18
C TRP A 412 10.39 17.59 -19.82
N THR A 413 9.45 16.98 -19.09
CA THR A 413 8.24 17.66 -18.62
C THR A 413 8.60 18.82 -17.72
N LEU A 414 9.55 18.61 -16.80
CA LEU A 414 10.00 19.68 -15.93
C LEU A 414 10.70 20.81 -16.70
N ALA A 415 11.53 20.47 -17.70
CA ALA A 415 12.22 21.45 -18.54
C ALA A 415 11.24 22.39 -19.25
N LEU A 416 10.11 21.87 -19.75
CA LEU A 416 9.07 22.67 -20.40
C LEU A 416 8.20 23.42 -19.39
N VAL A 417 7.57 22.70 -18.45
CA VAL A 417 6.49 23.25 -17.62
C VAL A 417 7.05 24.20 -16.54
N HIS A 418 8.02 23.76 -15.74
CA HIS A 418 8.57 24.58 -14.65
C HIS A 418 9.30 25.84 -15.15
N ASN A 419 10.01 25.72 -16.28
CA ASN A 419 10.68 26.87 -16.88
C ASN A 419 9.77 27.68 -17.84
N SER A 420 8.51 27.28 -18.00
CA SER A 420 7.54 27.93 -18.91
C SER A 420 8.03 28.09 -20.35
N ARG A 421 8.79 27.11 -20.86
CA ARG A 421 9.40 27.11 -22.21
C ARG A 421 8.65 26.19 -23.15
N GLN A 422 8.60 26.56 -24.44
CA GLN A 422 8.02 25.73 -25.49
C GLN A 422 9.03 24.70 -26.02
N ASP A 423 10.30 25.05 -26.03
CA ASP A 423 11.42 24.25 -26.52
C ASP A 423 12.72 24.59 -25.76
N PHE A 424 13.75 23.76 -25.97
CA PHE A 424 15.09 23.96 -25.44
C PHE A 424 16.12 23.22 -26.31
N ASP A 425 17.40 23.55 -26.12
CA ASP A 425 18.52 22.96 -26.85
C ASP A 425 19.61 22.45 -25.88
N ILE A 426 20.68 21.90 -26.44
CA ILE A 426 21.82 21.39 -25.64
C ILE A 426 22.53 22.54 -24.90
N GLY A 427 22.58 23.73 -25.49
CA GLY A 427 23.18 24.91 -24.87
C GLY A 427 22.51 25.25 -23.53
N TRP A 428 21.18 25.23 -23.52
CA TRP A 428 20.40 25.41 -22.30
C TRP A 428 20.64 24.31 -21.26
N ILE A 429 20.67 23.03 -21.67
CA ILE A 429 20.91 21.90 -20.75
C ILE A 429 22.23 22.11 -19.98
N VAL A 430 23.30 22.48 -20.68
CA VAL A 430 24.64 22.57 -20.07
C VAL A 430 24.84 23.87 -19.28
N ARG A 431 24.24 24.98 -19.73
CA ARG A 431 24.53 26.33 -19.18
C ARG A 431 23.51 26.81 -18.16
N GLU A 432 22.27 26.38 -18.26
CA GLU A 432 21.15 26.96 -17.50
C GLU A 432 20.38 25.92 -16.68
N SER A 433 20.25 24.68 -17.15
CA SER A 433 19.48 23.65 -16.44
C SER A 433 20.21 23.21 -15.15
N PRO A 434 19.58 23.36 -13.96
CA PRO A 434 20.10 22.72 -12.76
C PRO A 434 20.05 21.19 -12.90
N ARG A 435 20.89 20.49 -12.13
CA ARG A 435 20.89 19.02 -12.07
C ARG A 435 19.91 18.53 -11.02
N ASP A 436 19.10 17.55 -11.41
CA ASP A 436 18.15 16.84 -10.57
C ASP A 436 17.29 17.76 -9.66
N PRO A 437 16.75 18.88 -10.21
CA PRO A 437 16.12 19.91 -9.38
C PRO A 437 14.88 19.42 -8.63
N TRP A 438 14.13 18.46 -9.19
CA TRP A 438 12.90 17.99 -8.56
C TRP A 438 13.22 17.13 -7.33
N LEU A 439 14.10 16.14 -7.46
CA LEU A 439 14.47 15.25 -6.38
C LEU A 439 15.25 15.99 -5.28
N ALA A 440 16.09 16.96 -5.67
CA ALA A 440 16.76 17.84 -4.73
C ALA A 440 15.76 18.62 -3.86
N ALA A 441 14.76 19.27 -4.47
CA ALA A 441 13.72 20.00 -3.77
C ALA A 441 12.86 19.09 -2.88
N LEU A 442 12.44 17.93 -3.40
CA LEU A 442 11.59 16.99 -2.67
C LEU A 442 12.24 16.48 -1.39
N THR A 443 13.53 16.13 -1.47
CA THR A 443 14.26 15.45 -0.38
C THR A 443 15.03 16.43 0.52
N GLN A 444 14.89 17.74 0.31
CA GLN A 444 15.63 18.77 1.03
C GLN A 444 15.51 18.66 2.55
N SER A 445 14.32 18.35 3.07
CA SER A 445 14.07 18.22 4.52
C SER A 445 14.74 17.00 5.17
N ILE A 446 14.91 15.91 4.42
CA ILE A 446 15.40 14.63 4.94
C ILE A 446 16.86 14.35 4.60
N SER A 447 17.39 14.98 3.55
CA SER A 447 18.78 14.82 3.12
C SER A 447 19.61 16.09 3.31
N GLY A 448 18.99 17.24 3.55
CA GLY A 448 19.70 18.53 3.64
C GLY A 448 20.22 19.04 2.29
N SER A 449 20.97 20.13 2.34
CA SER A 449 21.71 20.69 1.20
C SER A 449 23.03 19.94 0.96
N GLY A 450 23.47 19.84 -0.30
CA GLY A 450 24.80 19.31 -0.62
C GLY A 450 24.90 17.78 -0.76
N VAL A 451 23.81 17.03 -0.56
CA VAL A 451 23.76 15.60 -0.86
C VAL A 451 23.56 15.37 -2.36
N SER A 452 24.34 14.46 -2.93
CA SER A 452 24.29 14.08 -4.35
C SER A 452 22.98 13.35 -4.73
N GLY A 453 22.73 13.20 -6.03
CA GLY A 453 21.49 12.58 -6.53
C GLY A 453 21.29 11.13 -6.08
N ALA A 454 22.35 10.30 -6.10
CA ALA A 454 22.24 8.87 -5.83
C ALA A 454 21.65 8.51 -4.44
N PRO A 455 22.11 9.09 -3.31
CA PRO A 455 21.45 8.89 -2.02
C PRO A 455 20.00 9.36 -1.99
N ARG A 456 19.65 10.44 -2.71
CA ARG A 456 18.27 10.94 -2.77
C ARG A 456 17.36 9.99 -3.53
N VAL A 457 17.86 9.32 -4.57
CA VAL A 457 17.11 8.28 -5.29
C VAL A 457 16.71 7.16 -4.36
N ILE A 458 17.65 6.69 -3.52
CA ILE A 458 17.36 5.65 -2.53
C ILE A 458 16.25 6.09 -1.56
N ARG A 459 16.27 7.36 -1.11
CA ARG A 459 15.21 7.90 -0.24
C ARG A 459 13.85 7.92 -0.93
N LEU A 460 13.80 8.29 -2.21
CA LEU A 460 12.55 8.23 -2.97
C LEU A 460 12.09 6.77 -3.14
N LYS A 461 12.96 5.85 -3.55
CA LYS A 461 12.61 4.43 -3.70
C LYS A 461 12.03 3.87 -2.40
N GLN A 462 12.61 4.23 -1.25
CA GLN A 462 12.07 3.89 0.06
C GLN A 462 10.70 4.53 0.33
N ALA A 463 10.51 5.80 -0.02
CA ALA A 463 9.21 6.48 0.12
C ALA A 463 8.11 5.88 -0.77
N VAL A 464 8.47 5.30 -1.92
CA VAL A 464 7.54 4.69 -2.89
C VAL A 464 7.23 3.24 -2.53
N ALA A 465 8.24 2.46 -2.14
CA ALA A 465 8.15 1.00 -2.18
C ALA A 465 8.58 0.27 -0.90
N ASP A 466 8.86 0.97 0.21
CA ASP A 466 9.09 0.29 1.49
C ASP A 466 7.77 -0.16 2.14
N THR A 467 7.78 -1.30 2.84
CA THR A 467 6.56 -1.96 3.36
C THR A 467 5.75 -1.07 4.31
N TYR A 468 6.43 -0.19 5.05
CA TYR A 468 5.79 0.74 5.98
C TYR A 468 5.24 1.99 5.27
N THR A 469 5.96 2.52 4.28
CA THR A 469 5.60 3.76 3.57
C THR A 469 4.50 3.51 2.55
N GLN A 470 4.47 2.34 1.89
CA GLN A 470 3.45 1.95 0.91
C GLN A 470 2.00 2.11 1.41
N ARG A 471 1.76 2.10 2.73
CA ARG A 471 0.44 2.28 3.35
C ARG A 471 0.05 3.74 3.56
N ALA A 472 1.03 4.65 3.56
CA ALA A 472 0.88 6.07 3.86
C ALA A 472 1.26 6.98 2.68
N THR A 473 1.76 6.41 1.57
CA THR A 473 2.19 7.16 0.40
C THR A 473 1.67 6.53 -0.89
N LEU A 474 1.36 7.37 -1.87
CA LEU A 474 1.05 6.95 -3.23
C LEU A 474 1.68 7.94 -4.22
N TRP A 475 2.34 7.40 -5.24
CA TRP A 475 3.15 8.18 -6.17
C TRP A 475 2.66 7.97 -7.61
N PHE A 476 2.63 9.05 -8.38
CA PHE A 476 2.23 9.10 -9.78
C PHE A 476 3.32 9.70 -10.65
N THR A 477 3.22 9.47 -11.95
CA THR A 477 3.98 10.25 -12.95
C THR A 477 3.11 11.40 -13.46
N ALA A 478 3.72 12.55 -13.74
CA ALA A 478 2.97 13.73 -14.23
C ALA A 478 2.32 13.49 -15.60
N GLU A 479 2.91 12.60 -16.40
CA GLU A 479 2.54 12.35 -17.79
C GLU A 479 1.30 11.46 -17.89
N VAL A 480 1.19 10.45 -17.02
CA VAL A 480 0.04 9.53 -16.98
C VAL A 480 -1.08 10.11 -16.12
N GLY A 481 -0.75 10.74 -14.99
CA GLY A 481 -1.73 11.25 -14.03
C GLY A 481 -2.23 10.19 -13.04
N VAL A 482 -3.44 10.39 -12.53
CA VAL A 482 -4.08 9.52 -11.53
C VAL A 482 -4.86 8.41 -12.25
N PRO A 483 -4.55 7.12 -12.03
CA PRO A 483 -5.31 6.01 -12.59
C PRO A 483 -6.75 5.93 -12.07
N ASP A 484 -7.68 5.41 -12.87
CA ASP A 484 -9.10 5.27 -12.49
C ASP A 484 -9.33 4.11 -11.50
N ASP A 485 -8.39 3.16 -11.41
CA ASP A 485 -8.52 1.91 -10.68
C ASP A 485 -8.11 1.96 -9.20
N LEU A 486 -8.00 3.17 -8.63
CA LEU A 486 -7.48 3.36 -7.28
C LEU A 486 -8.40 2.81 -6.19
N ASP A 487 -9.66 2.52 -6.51
CA ASP A 487 -10.57 1.77 -5.62
C ASP A 487 -9.94 0.45 -5.12
N TRP A 488 -9.16 -0.23 -5.98
CA TRP A 488 -8.42 -1.44 -5.62
C TRP A 488 -7.24 -1.17 -4.69
N TYR A 489 -6.56 -0.03 -4.84
CA TYR A 489 -5.45 0.33 -3.97
C TYR A 489 -5.94 0.68 -2.55
N PHE A 490 -7.05 1.40 -2.44
CA PHE A 490 -7.62 1.82 -1.16
C PHE A 490 -8.50 0.76 -0.51
N GLY A 491 -9.11 -0.10 -1.31
CA GLY A 491 -10.01 -1.17 -0.87
C GLY A 491 -11.45 -0.71 -0.63
N PHE A 492 -11.81 0.47 -1.12
CA PHE A 492 -13.16 1.04 -1.08
C PHE A 492 -13.39 1.88 -2.34
N ALA A 493 -14.65 2.03 -2.73
CA ALA A 493 -15.05 2.90 -3.83
C ALA A 493 -14.86 4.37 -3.45
N ILE A 494 -14.06 5.09 -4.25
CA ILE A 494 -13.76 6.49 -4.05
C ILE A 494 -14.94 7.34 -4.57
N PRO A 495 -15.36 8.39 -3.84
CA PRO A 495 -16.41 9.29 -4.33
C PRO A 495 -16.07 9.88 -5.70
N LYS A 496 -16.98 9.77 -6.67
CA LYS A 496 -16.77 10.27 -8.05
C LYS A 496 -17.04 11.76 -8.22
N LYS A 497 -17.77 12.38 -7.28
CA LYS A 497 -18.16 13.79 -7.34
C LYS A 497 -17.67 14.51 -6.09
N LEU A 498 -17.07 15.68 -6.28
CA LEU A 498 -16.91 16.64 -5.21
C LEU A 498 -18.32 17.11 -4.81
N SER A 499 -18.83 16.64 -3.69
CA SER A 499 -20.14 17.10 -3.22
C SER A 499 -20.08 18.61 -2.99
N LYS A 500 -20.91 19.37 -3.73
CA LYS A 500 -21.11 20.82 -3.52
C LYS A 500 -21.70 21.12 -2.14
N TYR A 501 -22.25 20.12 -1.47
CA TYR A 501 -22.91 20.26 -0.17
C TYR A 501 -22.30 19.25 0.79
N GLY A 502 -21.25 19.68 1.47
CA GLY A 502 -20.79 19.11 2.72
C GLY A 502 -21.79 19.35 3.85
N MET A 503 -23.04 18.91 3.69
CA MET A 503 -24.06 18.95 4.72
C MET A 503 -24.43 17.51 5.08
N SER A 504 -23.56 16.83 5.82
CA SER A 504 -24.11 15.96 6.86
C SER A 504 -24.70 16.91 7.90
N GLN A 505 -26.02 16.89 8.07
CA GLN A 505 -26.62 17.58 9.21
C GLN A 505 -26.04 16.92 10.46
N SER A 506 -25.18 17.66 11.16
CA SER A 506 -24.74 17.24 12.48
C SER A 506 -26.00 17.06 13.35
N PRO A 507 -26.09 16.00 14.19
CA PRO A 507 -27.19 15.88 15.15
C PRO A 507 -27.21 17.02 16.19
N VAL A 508 -26.18 17.87 16.20
CA VAL A 508 -26.03 18.97 17.14
C VAL A 508 -26.60 20.26 16.51
N PRO A 509 -27.55 20.93 17.17
CA PRO A 509 -28.09 22.22 16.71
C PRO A 509 -26.98 23.22 16.41
N ALA A 510 -27.16 23.98 15.32
CA ALA A 510 -26.16 24.89 14.75
C ALA A 510 -25.60 25.92 15.76
N ASP A 511 -26.37 26.20 16.81
CA ASP A 511 -26.11 27.25 17.80
C ASP A 511 -25.00 26.89 18.80
N ARG A 512 -24.58 25.61 18.88
CA ARG A 512 -23.44 25.16 19.70
C ARG A 512 -22.13 24.98 18.91
N LEU A 513 -22.15 25.30 17.60
CA LEU A 513 -20.94 25.24 16.78
C LEU A 513 -20.05 26.44 17.10
N VAL A 514 -18.86 26.18 17.63
CA VAL A 514 -17.81 27.21 17.76
C VAL A 514 -17.57 27.78 16.36
N LYS A 515 -17.86 29.07 16.15
CA LYS A 515 -17.44 29.82 14.97
C LYS A 515 -15.92 29.87 14.99
N ILE A 516 -15.26 28.86 14.41
CA ILE A 516 -13.85 28.97 14.07
C ILE A 516 -13.81 29.96 12.90
N GLU A 517 -13.49 31.22 13.21
CA GLU A 517 -13.04 32.16 12.18
C GLU A 517 -11.96 31.44 11.37
N SER A 518 -12.18 31.36 10.06
CA SER A 518 -11.22 30.83 9.08
C SER A 518 -9.98 31.73 9.05
N LYS A 519 -9.14 31.62 10.09
CA LYS A 519 -7.83 32.26 10.19
C LYS A 519 -6.78 31.17 10.25
N LYS A 520 -6.34 30.78 9.06
CA LYS A 520 -4.93 30.55 8.71
C LYS A 520 -4.85 30.31 7.20
N LYS A 521 -4.85 31.42 6.43
CA LYS A 521 -4.14 31.43 5.15
C LYS A 521 -2.69 31.02 5.46
N SER A 522 -2.26 29.89 4.94
CA SER A 522 -0.85 29.52 5.01
C SER A 522 -0.02 30.58 4.30
N SER A 523 1.10 30.90 4.90
CA SER A 523 2.12 31.83 4.45
C SER A 523 2.48 31.71 2.95
N ILE A 524 2.29 32.82 2.23
CA ILE A 524 3.11 33.38 1.16
C ILE A 524 3.44 32.45 -0.02
N GLU A 525 2.48 32.33 -0.94
CA GLU A 525 2.69 32.15 -2.39
C GLU A 525 1.43 32.70 -3.08
N ALA A 526 1.59 33.55 -4.09
CA ALA A 526 0.44 34.05 -4.85
C ALA A 526 -0.22 32.88 -5.59
N GLU A 527 -1.55 32.77 -5.53
CA GLU A 527 -2.25 31.79 -6.36
C GLU A 527 -1.94 32.09 -7.83
N PRO A 528 -1.59 31.07 -8.64
CA PRO A 528 -1.24 31.28 -10.05
C PRO A 528 -2.44 31.82 -10.82
N SER A 529 -2.19 32.69 -11.81
CA SER A 529 -3.24 33.18 -12.71
C SER A 529 -3.83 32.03 -13.53
N ASP A 530 -5.11 32.11 -13.86
CA ASP A 530 -5.79 31.12 -14.70
C ASP A 530 -5.09 30.97 -16.08
N ASP A 531 -4.58 32.07 -16.63
CA ASP A 531 -3.82 32.08 -17.88
C ASP A 531 -2.49 31.32 -17.78
N ASP A 532 -1.79 31.45 -16.65
CA ASP A 532 -0.53 30.73 -16.41
C ASP A 532 -0.79 29.23 -16.32
N VAL A 533 -1.85 28.82 -15.62
CA VAL A 533 -2.25 27.42 -15.53
C VAL A 533 -2.66 26.86 -16.89
N ALA A 534 -3.38 27.64 -17.71
CA ALA A 534 -3.74 27.24 -19.07
C ALA A 534 -2.50 26.99 -19.95
N LYS A 535 -1.48 27.86 -19.84
CA LYS A 535 -0.19 27.66 -20.51
C LYS A 535 0.53 26.41 -20.01
N GLU A 536 0.58 26.18 -18.70
CA GLU A 536 1.17 24.97 -18.12
C GLU A 536 0.50 23.69 -18.64
N VAL A 537 -0.84 23.69 -18.80
CA VAL A 537 -1.59 22.56 -19.34
C VAL A 537 -1.18 22.24 -20.79
N GLN A 538 -1.00 23.27 -21.63
CA GLN A 538 -0.53 23.09 -23.02
C GLN A 538 0.89 22.52 -23.06
N LEU A 539 1.79 23.04 -22.21
CA LEU A 539 3.17 22.55 -22.12
C LEU A 539 3.22 21.10 -21.61
N LEU A 540 2.37 20.75 -20.64
CA LEU A 540 2.26 19.39 -20.14
C LEU A 540 1.75 18.43 -21.23
N ALA A 541 0.75 18.84 -22.02
CA ALA A 541 0.26 18.03 -23.14
C ALA A 541 1.35 17.77 -24.19
N ARG A 542 2.15 18.79 -24.51
CA ARG A 542 3.33 18.64 -25.39
C ARG A 542 4.36 17.70 -24.80
N ALA A 543 4.67 17.85 -23.51
CA ALA A 543 5.62 16.98 -22.82
C ALA A 543 5.19 15.50 -22.86
N LYS A 544 3.90 15.22 -22.61
CA LYS A 544 3.34 13.86 -22.72
C LYS A 544 3.62 13.24 -24.08
N HIS A 545 3.36 13.98 -25.15
CA HIS A 545 3.62 13.50 -26.51
C HIS A 545 5.11 13.18 -26.73
N MET A 546 6.01 14.06 -26.29
CA MET A 546 7.46 13.87 -26.43
C MET A 546 7.98 12.67 -25.63
N THR A 547 7.49 12.47 -24.41
CA THR A 547 7.89 11.33 -23.56
C THR A 547 7.40 9.98 -24.09
N ALA A 548 6.37 9.98 -24.94
CA ALA A 548 5.82 8.77 -25.56
C ALA A 548 6.52 8.40 -26.88
N GLN A 549 7.28 9.31 -27.49
CA GLN A 549 7.94 9.05 -28.77
C GLN A 549 9.16 8.11 -28.63
N VAL A 550 9.24 7.16 -29.56
CA VAL A 550 10.35 6.20 -29.72
C VAL A 550 10.89 6.36 -31.14
N GLY A 551 12.22 6.48 -31.32
CA GLY A 551 12.81 6.62 -32.65
C GLY A 551 14.18 7.31 -32.67
N HIS A 552 14.65 7.66 -33.87
CA HIS A 552 15.99 8.23 -34.11
C HIS A 552 16.00 9.74 -34.37
N ALA A 553 14.90 10.43 -34.09
CA ALA A 553 14.75 11.86 -34.29
C ALA A 553 15.73 12.67 -33.43
N ALA A 554 16.08 13.88 -33.88
CA ALA A 554 16.95 14.81 -33.13
C ALA A 554 16.43 15.07 -31.70
N GLU A 555 15.11 15.13 -31.54
CA GLU A 555 14.44 15.32 -30.25
C GLU A 555 14.67 14.15 -29.29
N VAL A 556 14.78 12.90 -29.78
CA VAL A 556 15.09 11.74 -28.93
C VAL A 556 16.53 11.81 -28.40
N ARG A 557 17.47 12.30 -29.21
CA ARG A 557 18.86 12.52 -28.75
C ARG A 557 18.95 13.65 -27.72
N LEU A 558 18.17 14.71 -27.92
CA LEU A 558 18.07 15.81 -26.96
C LEU A 558 17.46 15.31 -25.64
N ARG A 559 16.41 14.47 -25.71
CA ARG A 559 15.80 13.82 -24.55
C ARG A 559 16.81 12.97 -23.79
N ALA A 560 17.55 12.10 -24.48
CA ALA A 560 18.60 11.27 -23.86
C ALA A 560 19.70 12.13 -23.21
N SER A 561 20.05 13.27 -23.82
CA SER A 561 21.02 14.22 -23.25
C SER A 561 20.51 14.86 -21.96
N LEU A 562 19.21 15.21 -21.92
CA LEU A 562 18.57 15.77 -20.72
C LEU A 562 18.43 14.74 -19.60
N GLU A 563 18.07 13.50 -19.94
CA GLU A 563 18.01 12.37 -19.01
C GLU A 563 19.38 12.06 -18.41
N ALA A 564 20.44 12.07 -19.23
CA ALA A 564 21.81 11.92 -18.77
C ALA A 564 22.30 13.10 -17.91
N TRP A 565 21.80 14.31 -18.14
CA TRP A 565 22.08 15.47 -17.28
C TRP A 565 21.37 15.36 -15.92
N ASN A 566 20.17 14.77 -15.90
CA ASN A 566 19.31 14.60 -14.74
C ASN A 566 19.12 13.10 -14.40
N MET A 567 20.23 12.41 -14.14
CA MET A 567 20.21 10.96 -13.94
C MET A 567 19.32 10.53 -12.75
N ALA A 568 19.28 11.33 -11.68
CA ALA A 568 18.54 10.99 -10.47
C ALA A 568 17.04 11.23 -10.64
N ASP A 569 16.65 12.35 -11.27
CA ASP A 569 15.25 12.61 -11.61
C ASP A 569 14.72 11.59 -12.65
N THR A 570 15.55 11.19 -13.63
CA THR A 570 15.20 10.15 -14.61
C THR A 570 14.96 8.79 -13.93
N GLU A 571 15.87 8.38 -13.05
CA GLU A 571 15.76 7.13 -12.30
C GLU A 571 14.54 7.13 -11.36
N ALA A 572 14.27 8.27 -10.71
CA ALA A 572 13.08 8.48 -9.89
C ALA A 572 11.78 8.28 -10.68
N TRP A 573 11.68 8.94 -11.84
CA TRP A 573 10.53 8.83 -12.73
C TRP A 573 10.34 7.40 -13.24
N LYS A 574 11.41 6.77 -13.75
CA LYS A 574 11.40 5.40 -14.26
C LYS A 574 10.96 4.40 -13.18
N PHE A 575 11.49 4.53 -11.97
CA PHE A 575 11.13 3.67 -10.86
C PHE A 575 9.64 3.77 -10.51
N VAL A 576 9.10 4.99 -10.38
CA VAL A 576 7.67 5.19 -10.08
C VAL A 576 6.79 4.64 -11.20
N LYS A 577 7.13 4.92 -12.47
CA LYS A 577 6.41 4.41 -13.64
C LYS A 577 6.34 2.88 -13.65
N ALA A 578 7.49 2.22 -13.50
CA ALA A 578 7.56 0.76 -13.48
C ALA A 578 6.85 0.14 -12.27
N TYR A 579 6.95 0.78 -11.09
CA TYR A 579 6.27 0.32 -9.88
C TYR A 579 4.74 0.37 -10.02
N GLN A 580 4.20 1.45 -10.62
CA GLN A 580 2.79 1.56 -10.95
C GLN A 580 2.34 0.52 -11.98
N ALA A 581 3.10 0.37 -13.07
CA ALA A 581 2.81 -0.61 -14.12
C ALA A 581 2.74 -2.04 -13.54
N ARG A 582 3.69 -2.41 -12.66
CA ARG A 582 3.68 -3.71 -11.99
C ARG A 582 2.47 -3.91 -11.09
N ARG A 583 2.02 -2.87 -10.38
CA ARG A 583 0.82 -2.95 -9.53
C ARG A 583 -0.44 -3.24 -10.36
N THR A 584 -0.59 -2.56 -11.49
CA THR A 584 -1.73 -2.80 -12.40
C THR A 584 -1.64 -4.18 -13.03
N MET A 585 -0.46 -4.60 -13.47
CA MET A 585 -0.21 -5.96 -13.97
C MET A 585 -0.61 -7.02 -12.95
N GLU A 586 -0.15 -6.90 -11.70
CA GLU A 586 -0.44 -7.87 -10.63
C GLU A 586 -1.95 -8.05 -10.44
N ARG A 587 -2.71 -6.95 -10.48
CA ARG A 587 -4.17 -6.98 -10.38
C ARG A 587 -4.80 -7.66 -11.60
N VAL A 588 -4.43 -7.25 -12.81
CA VAL A 588 -5.03 -7.79 -14.04
C VAL A 588 -4.77 -9.29 -14.18
N GLU A 589 -3.57 -9.76 -13.83
CA GLU A 589 -3.25 -11.19 -13.80
C GLU A 589 -4.10 -11.94 -12.79
N TRP A 590 -4.27 -11.39 -11.59
CA TRP A 590 -5.14 -11.97 -10.58
C TRP A 590 -6.61 -12.01 -11.06
N GLU A 591 -7.15 -10.91 -11.61
CA GLU A 591 -8.51 -10.85 -12.14
C GLU A 591 -8.73 -11.90 -13.23
N THR A 592 -7.75 -12.08 -14.13
CA THR A 592 -7.80 -13.10 -15.18
C THR A 592 -7.79 -14.52 -14.60
N SER A 593 -7.02 -14.76 -13.53
CA SER A 593 -7.00 -16.05 -12.84
C SER A 593 -8.29 -16.33 -12.06
N GLU A 594 -8.90 -15.28 -11.50
CA GLU A 594 -10.10 -15.36 -10.68
C GLU A 594 -11.38 -15.48 -11.50
N ALA A 595 -11.42 -14.88 -12.70
CA ALA A 595 -12.57 -14.99 -13.61
C ALA A 595 -12.91 -16.44 -14.03
N ARG A 596 -12.01 -17.40 -13.76
CA ARG A 596 -12.25 -18.84 -13.94
C ARG A 596 -13.22 -19.43 -12.90
N PHE A 597 -13.42 -18.74 -11.78
CA PHE A 597 -14.33 -19.12 -10.72
C PHE A 597 -15.66 -18.36 -10.88
N LEU A 598 -16.78 -19.08 -10.77
CA LEU A 598 -18.15 -18.55 -10.82
C LEU A 598 -18.44 -17.53 -11.96
N ASP A 599 -17.92 -17.77 -13.16
CA ASP A 599 -18.04 -16.86 -14.32
C ASP A 599 -17.72 -15.38 -14.00
N GLY A 600 -16.84 -15.14 -13.02
CA GLY A 600 -16.50 -13.79 -12.57
C GLY A 600 -17.61 -13.09 -11.80
N ALA A 601 -18.32 -13.80 -10.91
CA ALA A 601 -19.24 -13.18 -9.97
C ALA A 601 -18.57 -12.00 -9.23
N GLY A 602 -19.14 -10.80 -9.35
CA GLY A 602 -18.55 -9.59 -8.75
C GLY A 602 -17.42 -8.95 -9.54
N LEU A 603 -17.26 -9.27 -10.84
CA LEU A 603 -16.42 -8.49 -11.76
C LEU A 603 -16.87 -7.03 -11.81
N GLU A 604 -15.91 -6.13 -11.95
CA GLU A 604 -16.16 -4.73 -12.26
C GLU A 604 -16.69 -4.64 -13.69
N ARG A 605 -17.99 -4.30 -13.84
CA ARG A 605 -18.57 -4.04 -15.16
C ARG A 605 -18.04 -2.68 -15.64
N ALA A 606 -17.44 -2.69 -16.83
CA ALA A 606 -16.86 -1.52 -17.49
C ALA A 606 -17.90 -0.42 -17.78
#